data_AF-A0A1B6EHT3-F1
#
_entry.id   AF-A0A1B6EHT3-F1
#
_cell.length_a   1.000
_cell.length_b   1.000
_cell.length_c   1.000
_cell.angle_alpha   90.00
_cell.angle_beta   90.00
_cell.angle_gamma   90.00
#
_symmetry.space_group_name_H-M   'P 1'
#
loop_
_entity.id
_entity.type
_entity.pdbx_description
1 polymer ?
#
loop_
_entity_poly.entity_id
_entity_poly.type
_entity_poly.pdbx_seq_one_letter_code
_entity_poly.pdbx_strand_id
1 'polypeptide(L)'
;QAMWRGRQSRKAFVQLFRTMTPSFKVVRLFLHLLDFSIEDYHRELQLQTLKEQVVQAIRHNKQLSQQIDKMDVTIGLLVQNRISIQDAVKQGKSMNAVTLSQGTGLKALSATSHHRLEAYQHLFYFLQTRPRYLAKLIFCLPERWTHRFLSNVILTLFNFGSHPREEYLMLRLFQFALQEEIRCKFSQLSDVKTMDSMVLKMVVNYARERSGQNALQFILGPLIEKILADKHITIDTNPVSIYNQWRNHQETTTGKVSELPPGVTQEQALGYQEVQDRLATAIKTLETTTLQFLQKITESKQLFPYGNS
;
A
#
# COMPACT_ATOMS: atom_id res chain seq x y z
N GLN A 1 -24.05 -61.49 32.12
CA GLN A 1 -24.26 -60.42 31.11
C GLN A 1 -23.01 -60.08 30.29
N ALA A 2 -21.79 -60.09 30.86
CA ALA A 2 -20.54 -59.79 30.13
C ALA A 2 -20.20 -60.76 28.98
N MET A 3 -20.42 -62.06 29.17
CA MET A 3 -20.19 -63.10 28.14
C MET A 3 -21.03 -62.90 26.87
N TRP A 4 -22.29 -62.46 27.03
CA TRP A 4 -23.20 -62.22 25.90
C TRP A 4 -22.79 -60.97 25.12
N ARG A 5 -22.40 -59.89 25.83
CA ARG A 5 -21.83 -58.67 25.22
C ARG A 5 -20.53 -58.96 24.47
N GLY A 6 -19.63 -59.77 25.03
CA GLY A 6 -18.39 -60.18 24.37
C GLY A 6 -18.61 -60.98 23.09
N ARG A 7 -19.59 -61.91 23.08
CA ARG A 7 -19.98 -62.64 21.86
C ARG A 7 -20.60 -61.71 20.81
N GLN A 8 -21.39 -60.72 21.23
CA GLN A 8 -22.00 -59.76 20.32
C GLN A 8 -20.96 -58.82 19.68
N SER A 9 -19.99 -58.31 20.45
CA SER A 9 -18.88 -57.52 19.91
C SER A 9 -18.01 -58.32 18.94
N ARG A 10 -17.73 -59.60 19.23
CA ARG A 10 -16.96 -60.46 18.33
C ARG A 10 -17.70 -60.75 17.01
N LYS A 11 -19.02 -60.97 17.07
CA LYS A 11 -19.87 -61.08 15.86
C LYS A 11 -19.86 -59.79 15.05
N ALA A 12 -19.99 -58.64 15.71
CA ALA A 12 -19.95 -57.33 15.05
C ALA A 12 -18.58 -57.04 14.40
N PHE A 13 -17.48 -57.43 15.03
CA PHE A 13 -16.13 -57.31 14.47
C PHE A 13 -15.92 -58.19 13.23
N VAL A 14 -16.36 -59.46 13.28
CA VAL A 14 -16.31 -60.36 12.12
C VAL A 14 -17.18 -59.87 10.97
N GLN A 15 -18.34 -59.26 11.27
CA GLN A 15 -19.23 -58.67 10.29
C GLN A 15 -18.60 -57.46 9.59
N LEU A 16 -17.75 -56.68 10.27
CA LEU A 16 -17.03 -55.55 9.70
C LEU A 16 -15.99 -55.97 8.64
N PHE A 17 -15.33 -57.12 8.83
CA PHE A 17 -14.30 -57.61 7.90
C PHE A 17 -14.82 -58.54 6.78
N ARG A 18 -15.95 -59.23 6.99
CA ARG A 18 -16.48 -60.20 6.00
C ARG A 18 -17.53 -59.66 5.03
N THR A 19 -18.11 -58.49 5.31
CA THR A 19 -19.24 -57.96 4.53
C THR A 19 -18.81 -56.70 3.78
N MET A 20 -19.06 -56.64 2.47
CA MET A 20 -18.71 -55.49 1.62
C MET A 20 -19.49 -54.20 1.94
N THR A 21 -20.56 -54.28 2.74
CA THR A 21 -21.38 -53.12 3.19
C THR A 21 -21.75 -53.24 4.68
N PRO A 22 -20.89 -52.82 5.62
CA PRO A 22 -21.19 -52.88 7.04
C PRO A 22 -22.22 -51.83 7.48
N SER A 23 -23.05 -52.19 8.46
CA SER A 23 -24.05 -51.29 9.08
C SER A 23 -23.37 -50.18 9.89
N PHE A 24 -23.88 -48.93 9.78
CA PHE A 24 -23.36 -47.73 10.46
C PHE A 24 -23.17 -47.91 11.98
N LYS A 25 -24.05 -48.68 12.64
CA LYS A 25 -23.94 -48.96 14.09
C LYS A 25 -22.70 -49.79 14.44
N VAL A 26 -22.29 -50.69 13.54
CA VAL A 26 -21.11 -51.54 13.70
C VAL A 26 -19.83 -50.73 13.45
N VAL A 27 -19.82 -49.89 12.41
CA VAL A 27 -18.69 -49.00 12.09
C VAL A 27 -18.45 -48.00 13.23
N ARG A 28 -19.51 -47.36 13.76
CA ARG A 28 -19.40 -46.44 14.90
C ARG A 28 -18.87 -47.11 16.18
N LEU A 29 -19.17 -48.39 16.39
CA LEU A 29 -18.70 -49.14 17.56
C LEU A 29 -17.19 -49.37 17.53
N PHE A 30 -16.59 -49.51 16.35
CA PHE A 30 -15.15 -49.77 16.17
C PHE A 30 -14.38 -48.56 15.61
N LEU A 31 -15.02 -47.40 15.47
CA LEU A 31 -14.43 -46.19 14.90
C LEU A 31 -13.20 -45.72 15.68
N HIS A 32 -13.26 -45.75 17.02
CA HIS A 32 -12.17 -45.38 17.91
C HIS A 32 -10.93 -46.31 17.81
N LEU A 33 -11.11 -47.53 17.30
CA LEU A 33 -10.02 -48.48 17.02
C LEU A 33 -9.44 -48.29 15.61
N LEU A 34 -10.16 -47.57 14.74
CA LEU A 34 -9.72 -47.14 13.41
C LEU A 34 -9.18 -45.70 13.43
N ASP A 35 -9.41 -44.94 14.51
CA ASP A 35 -9.00 -43.53 14.71
C ASP A 35 -7.49 -43.34 14.93
N PHE A 36 -6.70 -44.40 15.10
CA PHE A 36 -5.23 -44.32 15.18
C PHE A 36 -4.60 -45.14 14.07
N SER A 37 -4.47 -44.53 12.89
CA SER A 37 -3.68 -45.10 11.80
C SER A 37 -2.18 -44.98 12.13
N ILE A 38 -1.39 -45.97 11.72
CA ILE A 38 0.10 -45.92 11.78
C ILE A 38 0.62 -44.69 11.00
N GLU A 39 -0.13 -44.23 10.00
CA GLU A 39 0.16 -42.99 9.27
C GLU A 39 0.06 -41.75 10.14
N ASP A 40 -0.91 -41.66 11.06
CA ASP A 40 -1.07 -40.51 11.95
C ASP A 40 0.08 -40.46 12.97
N TYR A 41 0.55 -41.63 13.43
CA TYR A 41 1.76 -41.72 14.24
C TYR A 41 3.01 -41.22 13.48
N HIS A 42 3.14 -41.57 12.20
CA HIS A 42 4.24 -41.05 11.37
C HIS A 42 4.14 -39.54 11.14
N ARG A 43 2.92 -39.00 10.90
CA ARG A 43 2.70 -37.56 10.78
C ARG A 43 3.03 -36.81 12.07
N GLU A 44 2.64 -37.33 13.23
CA GLU A 44 2.95 -36.73 14.53
C GLU A 44 4.47 -36.74 14.79
N LEU A 45 5.15 -37.85 14.48
CA LEU A 45 6.61 -37.93 14.59
C LEU A 45 7.30 -36.93 13.64
N GLN A 46 6.82 -36.79 12.40
CA GLN A 46 7.30 -35.77 11.46
C GLN A 46 7.06 -34.36 11.99
N LEU A 47 5.89 -34.06 12.56
CA LEU A 47 5.62 -32.76 13.18
C LEU A 47 6.55 -32.48 14.37
N GLN A 48 6.85 -33.50 15.19
CA GLN A 48 7.78 -33.35 16.31
C GLN A 48 9.21 -33.09 15.85
N THR A 49 9.71 -33.85 14.87
CA THR A 49 11.04 -33.62 14.29
C THR A 49 11.13 -32.25 13.62
N LEU A 50 10.08 -31.82 12.89
CA LEU A 50 10.03 -30.50 12.28
C LEU A 50 10.02 -29.39 13.34
N LYS A 51 9.24 -29.56 14.42
CA LYS A 51 9.22 -28.64 15.55
C LYS A 51 10.59 -28.54 16.22
N GLU A 52 11.28 -29.65 16.39
CA GLU A 52 12.63 -29.68 16.93
C GLU A 52 13.61 -28.92 16.03
N GLN A 53 13.57 -29.16 14.71
CA GLN A 53 14.39 -28.42 13.74
C GLN A 53 14.11 -26.92 13.79
N VAL A 54 12.84 -26.51 13.88
CA VAL A 54 12.46 -25.10 14.02
C VAL A 54 13.01 -24.50 15.32
N VAL A 55 12.93 -25.21 16.44
CA VAL A 55 13.48 -24.73 17.72
C VAL A 55 15.00 -24.62 17.66
N GLN A 56 15.69 -25.59 17.07
CA GLN A 56 17.14 -25.54 16.85
C GLN A 56 17.53 -24.37 15.95
N ALA A 57 16.79 -24.15 14.85
CA ALA A 57 16.99 -23.01 13.96
C ALA A 57 16.77 -21.67 14.66
N ILE A 58 15.74 -21.54 15.51
CA ILE A 58 15.48 -20.34 16.32
C ILE A 58 16.64 -20.08 17.29
N ARG A 59 17.15 -21.11 17.98
CA ARG A 59 18.29 -20.98 18.88
C ARG A 59 19.56 -20.54 18.13
N HIS A 60 19.83 -21.17 17.00
CA HIS A 60 20.96 -20.80 16.14
C HIS A 60 20.84 -19.35 15.64
N ASN A 61 19.66 -18.94 15.17
CA ASN A 61 19.41 -17.57 14.74
C ASN A 61 19.61 -16.56 15.88
N LYS A 62 19.13 -16.88 17.09
CA LYS A 62 19.36 -16.05 18.28
C LYS A 62 20.85 -15.91 18.62
N GLN A 63 21.63 -16.98 18.48
CA GLN A 63 23.08 -16.93 18.70
C GLN A 63 23.78 -16.07 17.65
N LEU A 64 23.36 -16.18 16.38
CA LEU A 64 23.86 -15.31 15.30
C LEU A 64 23.53 -13.83 15.57
N SER A 65 22.30 -13.51 15.98
CA SER A 65 21.94 -12.14 16.36
C SER A 65 22.85 -11.61 17.47
N GLN A 66 23.11 -12.39 18.53
CA GLN A 66 24.03 -12.00 19.59
C GLN A 66 25.47 -11.78 19.10
N GLN A 67 25.92 -12.54 18.09
CA GLN A 67 27.23 -12.32 17.48
C GLN A 67 27.27 -11.04 16.64
N ILE A 68 26.21 -10.76 15.89
CA ILE A 68 26.05 -9.50 15.15
C ILE A 68 26.04 -8.32 16.11
N ASP A 69 25.29 -8.37 17.22
CA ASP A 69 25.25 -7.30 18.22
C ASP A 69 26.66 -6.99 18.78
N LYS A 70 27.44 -8.05 19.08
CA LYS A 70 28.84 -7.89 19.52
C LYS A 70 29.71 -7.26 18.44
N MET A 71 29.54 -7.65 17.18
CA MET A 71 30.24 -7.06 16.05
C MET A 71 29.86 -5.58 15.88
N ASP A 72 28.59 -5.21 15.96
CA ASP A 72 28.13 -3.83 15.81
C ASP A 72 28.70 -2.91 16.89
N VAL A 73 28.76 -3.38 18.14
CA VAL A 73 29.44 -2.65 19.23
C VAL A 73 30.93 -2.49 18.93
N THR A 74 31.58 -3.56 18.45
CA THR A 74 33.02 -3.54 18.13
C THR A 74 33.31 -2.59 16.97
N ILE A 75 32.51 -2.64 15.90
CA ILE A 75 32.61 -1.74 14.74
C ILE A 75 32.35 -0.30 15.17
N GLY A 76 31.33 -0.05 15.99
CA GLY A 76 31.05 1.27 16.54
C GLY A 76 32.23 1.85 17.31
N LEU A 77 32.82 1.07 18.21
CA LEU A 77 34.01 1.47 18.98
C LEU A 77 35.23 1.70 18.07
N LEU A 78 35.44 0.86 17.06
CA LEU A 78 36.53 1.02 16.09
C LEU A 78 36.38 2.29 15.25
N VAL A 79 35.16 2.61 14.81
CA VAL A 79 34.87 3.85 14.08
C VAL A 79 35.13 5.07 14.97
N GLN A 80 34.70 5.03 16.23
CA GLN A 80 34.96 6.11 17.18
C GLN A 80 36.46 6.27 17.47
N ASN A 81 37.19 5.18 17.68
CA ASN A 81 38.63 5.20 17.86
C ASN A 81 39.34 5.76 16.62
N ARG A 82 38.90 5.40 15.41
CA ARG A 82 39.43 5.94 14.16
C ARG A 82 39.20 7.45 14.07
N ILE A 83 38.01 7.94 14.39
CA ILE A 83 37.70 9.38 14.40
C ILE A 83 38.56 10.10 15.44
N SER A 84 38.65 9.57 16.67
CA SER A 84 39.45 10.16 17.74
C SER A 84 40.94 10.23 17.40
N ILE A 85 41.50 9.19 16.76
CA ILE A 85 42.89 9.20 16.30
C ILE A 85 43.07 10.19 15.15
N GLN A 86 42.14 10.26 14.19
CA GLN A 86 42.22 11.24 13.10
C GLN A 86 42.15 12.68 13.61
N ASP A 87 41.31 12.96 14.61
CA ASP A 87 41.20 14.29 15.22
C ASP A 87 42.47 14.62 16.03
N ALA A 88 43.03 13.66 16.77
CA ALA A 88 44.29 13.84 17.50
C ALA A 88 45.49 14.06 16.57
N VAL A 89 45.56 13.38 15.42
CA VAL A 89 46.61 13.55 14.41
C VAL A 89 46.46 14.89 13.68
N LYS A 90 45.23 15.37 13.44
CA LYS A 90 44.98 16.73 12.90
C LYS A 90 45.30 17.83 13.91
N GLN A 91 45.08 17.59 15.21
CA GLN A 91 45.38 18.52 16.31
C GLN A 91 46.76 18.28 16.94
N GLY A 92 47.79 18.01 16.14
CA GLY A 92 49.13 17.58 16.58
C GLY A 92 49.94 18.52 17.49
N LYS A 93 49.35 19.32 18.40
CA LYS A 93 50.09 20.16 19.37
C LYS A 93 49.35 20.59 20.65
N SER A 94 48.15 20.11 20.96
CA SER A 94 47.52 20.43 22.26
C SER A 94 46.90 19.20 22.90
N MET A 95 47.74 18.46 23.59
CA MET A 95 47.37 17.27 24.37
C MET A 95 46.69 17.72 25.67
N ASN A 96 45.49 18.31 25.61
CA ASN A 96 44.68 18.63 26.80
C ASN A 96 43.17 18.87 26.52
N ALA A 97 42.66 18.51 25.35
CA ALA A 97 41.23 18.66 25.05
C ALA A 97 40.66 17.47 24.26
N VAL A 98 40.97 16.24 24.68
CA VAL A 98 40.13 15.09 24.31
C VAL A 98 38.98 15.03 25.30
N THR A 99 38.09 16.03 25.25
CA THR A 99 36.72 15.81 25.69
C THR A 99 36.19 14.74 24.76
N LEU A 100 36.10 13.51 25.26
CA LEU A 100 35.35 12.44 24.63
C LEU A 100 34.03 13.05 24.17
N SER A 101 33.87 13.24 22.87
CA SER A 101 32.56 13.41 22.26
C SER A 101 31.85 12.07 22.41
N GLN A 102 31.42 11.77 23.64
CA GLN A 102 30.39 10.78 23.90
C GLN A 102 29.22 11.25 23.05
N GLY A 103 28.98 10.58 21.92
CA GLY A 103 27.90 10.93 21.01
C GLY A 103 26.63 11.11 21.81
N THR A 104 26.11 12.33 21.89
CA THR A 104 24.95 12.62 22.72
C THR A 104 23.71 12.05 22.02
N GLY A 105 22.99 11.16 22.72
CA GLY A 105 21.73 10.55 22.24
C GLY A 105 21.80 9.03 22.00
N LEU A 106 20.81 8.48 21.29
CA LEU A 106 20.68 7.04 20.97
C LEU A 106 21.86 6.45 20.17
N LYS A 107 22.75 7.31 19.65
CA LYS A 107 24.00 6.93 18.97
C LYS A 107 25.21 6.82 19.91
N ALA A 108 25.04 7.07 21.21
CA ALA A 108 26.07 6.77 22.19
C ALA A 108 26.37 5.27 22.19
N LEU A 109 27.64 4.89 22.25
CA LEU A 109 28.07 3.50 22.38
C LEU A 109 28.05 3.08 23.87
N SER A 110 26.89 3.23 24.51
CA SER A 110 26.64 2.80 25.88
C SER A 110 25.67 1.63 25.89
N ALA A 111 25.85 0.68 26.81
CA ALA A 111 24.93 -0.43 26.99
C ALA A 111 23.48 0.06 27.22
N THR A 112 23.32 1.22 27.86
CA THR A 112 21.99 1.81 28.13
C THR A 112 21.34 2.45 26.90
N SER A 113 22.11 3.07 26.00
CA SER A 113 21.60 3.60 24.73
C SER A 113 21.29 2.48 23.73
N HIS A 114 22.11 1.43 23.69
CA HIS A 114 21.83 0.23 22.90
C HIS A 114 20.54 -0.46 23.36
N HIS A 115 20.36 -0.64 24.67
CA HIS A 115 19.14 -1.23 25.21
C HIS A 115 17.89 -0.36 24.93
N ARG A 116 18.02 0.98 24.97
CA ARG A 116 16.94 1.88 24.56
C ARG A 116 16.62 1.75 23.08
N LEU A 117 17.63 1.62 22.21
CA LEU A 117 17.46 1.45 20.78
C LEU A 117 16.74 0.14 20.46
N GLU A 118 17.14 -0.95 21.10
CA GLU A 118 16.48 -2.25 21.03
C GLU A 118 15.01 -2.16 21.50
N ALA A 119 14.75 -1.51 22.64
CA ALA A 119 13.39 -1.29 23.14
C ALA A 119 12.51 -0.50 22.14
N TYR A 120 13.05 0.54 21.50
CA TYR A 120 12.34 1.27 20.44
C TYR A 120 12.12 0.42 19.19
N GLN A 121 13.07 -0.42 18.79
CA GLN A 121 12.88 -1.37 17.69
C GLN A 121 11.73 -2.34 17.98
N HIS A 122 11.68 -2.91 19.19
CA HIS A 122 10.57 -3.76 19.63
C HIS A 122 9.23 -3.01 19.62
N LEU A 123 9.22 -1.76 20.07
CA LEU A 123 8.02 -0.92 20.04
C LEU A 123 7.53 -0.66 18.60
N PHE A 124 8.43 -0.28 17.69
CA PHE A 124 8.06 -0.04 16.29
C PHE A 124 7.63 -1.31 15.58
N TYR A 125 8.29 -2.44 15.85
CA TYR A 125 7.85 -3.75 15.36
C TYR A 125 6.44 -4.10 15.84
N PHE A 126 6.15 -3.83 17.11
CA PHE A 126 4.82 -4.04 17.68
C PHE A 126 3.76 -3.12 17.04
N LEU A 127 4.11 -1.86 16.79
CA LEU A 127 3.23 -0.90 16.11
C LEU A 127 2.97 -1.29 14.64
N GLN A 128 3.98 -1.76 13.92
CA GLN A 128 3.87 -2.27 12.55
C GLN A 128 2.97 -3.51 12.47
N THR A 129 3.14 -4.46 13.39
CA THR A 129 2.39 -5.73 13.40
C THR A 129 0.95 -5.57 13.89
N ARG A 130 0.66 -4.55 14.69
CA ARG A 130 -0.67 -4.27 15.24
C ARG A 130 -1.19 -2.90 14.77
N PRO A 131 -1.71 -2.81 13.53
CA PRO A 131 -2.11 -1.55 12.89
C PRO A 131 -3.23 -0.81 13.63
N ARG A 132 -4.01 -1.48 14.48
CA ARG A 132 -5.11 -0.88 15.26
C ARG A 132 -4.65 0.25 16.18
N TYR A 133 -3.49 0.09 16.82
CA TYR A 133 -2.99 1.12 17.72
C TYR A 133 -2.55 2.37 16.95
N LEU A 134 -1.87 2.15 15.84
CA LEU A 134 -1.38 3.25 15.00
C LEU A 134 -2.54 3.95 14.29
N ALA A 135 -3.53 3.22 13.78
CA ALA A 135 -4.76 3.81 13.22
C ALA A 135 -5.46 4.71 14.25
N LYS A 136 -5.68 4.22 15.48
CA LYS A 136 -6.26 5.05 16.55
C LYS A 136 -5.39 6.24 16.89
N LEU A 137 -4.07 6.08 16.94
CA LEU A 137 -3.13 7.17 17.18
C LEU A 137 -3.27 8.28 16.13
N ILE A 138 -3.40 7.93 14.85
CA ILE A 138 -3.62 8.90 13.75
C ILE A 138 -4.85 9.76 14.03
N PHE A 139 -5.95 9.18 14.51
CA PHE A 139 -7.19 9.92 14.79
C PHE A 139 -7.22 10.61 16.15
N CYS A 140 -6.42 10.16 17.13
CA CYS A 140 -6.28 10.83 18.42
C CYS A 140 -5.30 12.00 18.39
N LEU A 141 -4.51 12.14 17.32
CA LEU A 141 -3.59 13.25 17.17
C LEU A 141 -4.35 14.54 16.86
N PRO A 142 -4.02 15.67 17.53
CA PRO A 142 -4.69 16.93 17.29
C PRO A 142 -4.43 17.43 15.86
N GLU A 143 -5.41 18.13 15.28
CA GLU A 143 -5.43 18.61 13.89
C GLU A 143 -4.26 19.55 13.51
N ARG A 144 -3.51 20.03 14.52
CA ARG A 144 -2.27 20.81 14.37
C ARG A 144 -1.12 20.04 13.68
N TRP A 145 -1.15 18.71 13.68
CA TRP A 145 -0.12 17.90 13.03
C TRP A 145 -0.45 17.82 11.54
N THR A 146 0.41 18.40 10.71
CA THR A 146 0.17 18.42 9.26
C THR A 146 0.08 17.00 8.68
N HIS A 147 -0.82 16.79 7.73
CA HIS A 147 -0.95 15.52 7.01
C HIS A 147 0.38 15.04 6.40
N ARG A 148 1.24 15.98 5.97
CA ARG A 148 2.57 15.69 5.44
C ARG A 148 3.50 15.10 6.51
N PHE A 149 3.47 15.64 7.73
CA PHE A 149 4.30 15.10 8.81
C PHE A 149 3.89 13.66 9.14
N LEU A 150 2.59 13.40 9.29
CA LEU A 150 2.09 12.06 9.61
C LEU A 150 2.32 11.07 8.48
N SER A 151 2.17 11.51 7.23
CA SER A 151 2.55 10.73 6.05
C SER A 151 4.03 10.33 6.11
N ASN A 152 4.93 11.28 6.38
CA ASN A 152 6.36 10.99 6.45
C ASN A 152 6.72 10.07 7.60
N VAL A 153 6.13 10.25 8.77
CA VAL A 153 6.37 9.35 9.92
C VAL A 153 5.91 7.94 9.61
N ILE A 154 4.71 7.77 9.04
CA ILE A 154 4.18 6.45 8.69
C ILE A 154 5.03 5.81 7.59
N LEU A 155 5.35 6.54 6.53
CA LEU A 155 6.23 6.03 5.48
C LEU A 155 7.61 5.63 6.03
N THR A 156 8.21 6.44 6.90
CA THR A 156 9.50 6.11 7.54
C THR A 156 9.39 4.88 8.43
N LEU A 157 8.31 4.75 9.20
CA LEU A 157 8.05 3.59 10.05
C LEU A 157 7.93 2.30 9.24
N PHE A 158 7.37 2.34 8.03
CA PHE A 158 7.26 1.17 7.14
C PHE A 158 8.38 1.12 6.09
N ASN A 159 9.48 1.87 6.26
CA ASN A 159 10.59 1.92 5.32
C ASN A 159 10.14 2.16 3.86
N PHE A 160 9.17 3.06 3.67
CA PHE A 160 8.52 3.41 2.40
C PHE A 160 7.90 2.21 1.66
N GLY A 161 7.61 1.11 2.35
CA GLY A 161 7.13 -0.13 1.72
C GLY A 161 8.14 -0.74 0.75
N SER A 162 9.44 -0.54 0.99
CA SER A 162 10.51 -1.03 0.11
C SER A 162 10.55 -2.57 0.00
N HIS A 163 10.06 -3.26 1.03
CA HIS A 163 9.98 -4.71 1.11
C HIS A 163 8.52 -5.16 1.12
N PRO A 164 8.19 -6.35 0.56
CA PRO A 164 6.80 -6.79 0.38
C PRO A 164 6.06 -7.00 1.70
N ARG A 165 6.79 -7.34 2.77
CA ARG A 165 6.24 -7.49 4.11
C ARG A 165 5.77 -6.14 4.66
N GLU A 166 6.64 -5.13 4.61
CA GLU A 166 6.41 -3.78 5.10
C GLU A 166 5.29 -3.11 4.29
N GLU A 167 5.27 -3.32 2.99
CA GLU A 167 4.17 -2.93 2.11
C GLU A 167 2.84 -3.55 2.58
N TYR A 168 2.79 -4.87 2.75
CA TYR A 168 1.57 -5.55 3.20
C TYR A 168 1.06 -4.98 4.53
N LEU A 169 1.97 -4.75 5.50
CA LEU A 169 1.61 -4.18 6.79
C LEU A 169 1.12 -2.74 6.68
N MET A 170 1.71 -1.94 5.79
CA MET A 170 1.30 -0.56 5.54
C MET A 170 -0.04 -0.47 4.83
N LEU A 171 -0.29 -1.32 3.82
CA LEU A 171 -1.60 -1.42 3.17
C LEU A 171 -2.67 -1.84 4.18
N ARG A 172 -2.35 -2.80 5.06
CA ARG A 172 -3.23 -3.22 6.15
C ARG A 172 -3.50 -2.08 7.13
N LEU A 173 -2.51 -1.25 7.44
CA LEU A 173 -2.71 -0.04 8.23
C LEU A 173 -3.66 0.93 7.54
N PHE A 174 -3.48 1.21 6.25
CA PHE A 174 -4.38 2.10 5.51
C PHE A 174 -5.80 1.57 5.48
N GLN A 175 -5.99 0.26 5.30
CA GLN A 175 -7.31 -0.38 5.38
C GLN A 175 -7.98 -0.12 6.74
N PHE A 176 -7.27 -0.35 7.84
CA PHE A 176 -7.82 -0.10 9.19
C PHE A 176 -8.04 1.38 9.48
N ALA A 177 -7.13 2.26 9.03
CA ALA A 177 -7.25 3.69 9.21
C ALA A 177 -8.44 4.25 8.43
N LEU A 178 -8.68 3.76 7.21
CA LEU A 178 -9.82 4.18 6.38
C LEU A 178 -11.14 3.68 6.98
N GLN A 179 -11.19 2.44 7.48
CA GLN A 179 -12.36 1.94 8.21
C GLN A 179 -12.67 2.77 9.46
N GLU A 180 -11.64 3.16 10.21
CA GLU A 180 -11.79 4.01 11.40
C GLU A 180 -12.19 5.44 11.01
N GLU A 181 -11.68 5.99 9.90
CA GLU A 181 -12.12 7.28 9.36
C GLU A 181 -13.60 7.24 8.98
N ILE A 182 -14.02 6.18 8.29
CA ILE A 182 -15.42 5.98 7.92
C ILE A 182 -16.30 5.97 9.17
N ARG A 183 -15.93 5.17 10.17
CA ARG A 183 -16.72 5.05 11.40
C ARG A 183 -16.82 6.35 12.18
N CYS A 184 -15.77 7.16 12.20
CA CYS A 184 -15.72 8.37 13.03
C CYS A 184 -16.27 9.62 12.33
N LYS A 185 -16.19 9.70 10.99
CA LYS A 185 -16.52 10.92 10.24
C LYS A 185 -17.77 10.81 9.36
N PHE A 186 -18.20 9.60 8.97
CA PHE A 186 -19.27 9.45 7.99
C PHE A 186 -20.61 9.29 8.69
N SER A 187 -21.40 10.37 8.67
CA SER A 187 -22.79 10.38 9.14
C SER A 187 -23.76 10.11 7.98
N GLN A 188 -23.40 10.48 6.75
CA GLN A 188 -24.21 10.34 5.53
C GLN A 188 -23.34 9.96 4.30
N LEU A 189 -23.90 9.20 3.35
CA LEU A 189 -23.22 8.74 2.12
C LEU A 189 -22.84 9.88 1.15
N SER A 190 -23.48 11.04 1.25
CA SER A 190 -23.20 12.23 0.44
C SER A 190 -21.87 12.91 0.80
N ASP A 191 -21.36 12.69 2.01
CA ASP A 191 -20.12 13.34 2.49
C ASP A 191 -18.84 12.70 1.95
N VAL A 192 -18.95 11.54 1.29
CA VAL A 192 -17.82 10.78 0.74
C VAL A 192 -16.99 11.58 -0.26
N LYS A 193 -17.63 12.45 -1.05
CA LYS A 193 -16.95 13.26 -2.07
C LYS A 193 -16.48 14.63 -1.56
N THR A 194 -16.97 15.08 -0.41
CA THR A 194 -16.76 16.44 0.10
C THR A 194 -15.75 16.49 1.24
N MET A 195 -15.57 15.41 1.99
CA MET A 195 -14.65 15.40 3.13
C MET A 195 -13.20 15.22 2.69
N ASP A 196 -12.36 16.12 3.18
CA ASP A 196 -10.92 16.02 3.11
C ASP A 196 -10.43 14.82 3.96
N SER A 197 -10.39 13.63 3.34
CA SER A 197 -9.89 12.42 3.98
C SER A 197 -8.35 12.45 4.01
N MET A 198 -7.83 12.47 5.23
CA MET A 198 -6.40 12.41 5.49
C MET A 198 -5.80 11.08 5.00
N VAL A 199 -6.49 9.98 5.32
CA VAL A 199 -5.99 8.63 4.99
C VAL A 199 -5.97 8.44 3.48
N LEU A 200 -7.00 8.92 2.77
CA LEU A 200 -7.05 8.85 1.31
C LEU A 200 -5.92 9.66 0.67
N LYS A 201 -5.64 10.87 1.16
CA LYS A 201 -4.49 11.67 0.70
C LYS A 201 -3.16 10.96 0.91
N MET A 202 -2.99 10.28 2.05
CA MET A 202 -1.78 9.50 2.33
C MET A 202 -1.64 8.29 1.39
N VAL A 203 -2.73 7.56 1.13
CA VAL A 203 -2.76 6.44 0.19
C VAL A 203 -2.42 6.90 -1.24
N VAL A 204 -3.02 8.00 -1.68
CA VAL A 204 -2.74 8.59 -3.01
C VAL A 204 -1.29 9.05 -3.10
N ASN A 205 -0.74 9.67 -2.06
CA ASN A 205 0.67 10.08 -2.04
C ASN A 205 1.60 8.87 -2.12
N TYR A 206 1.32 7.81 -1.36
CA TYR A 206 2.07 6.57 -1.42
C TYR A 206 2.01 5.91 -2.80
N ALA A 207 0.80 5.81 -3.39
CA ALA A 207 0.63 5.25 -4.73
C ALA A 207 1.43 6.05 -5.78
N ARG A 208 1.45 7.39 -5.66
CA ARG A 208 2.21 8.27 -6.55
C ARG A 208 3.73 8.10 -6.40
N GLU A 209 4.22 7.99 -5.18
CA GLU A 209 5.66 7.77 -4.90
C GLU A 209 6.12 6.40 -5.40
N ARG A 210 5.28 5.37 -5.28
CA ARG A 210 5.67 3.99 -5.62
C ARG A 210 5.50 3.63 -7.09
N SER A 211 4.39 4.03 -7.73
CA SER A 211 4.22 3.81 -9.18
C SER A 211 5.22 4.62 -10.01
N GLY A 212 5.95 5.53 -9.37
CA GLY A 212 6.55 6.67 -10.04
C GLY A 212 5.45 7.52 -10.68
N GLN A 213 5.79 8.73 -11.09
CA GLN A 213 4.92 9.52 -11.96
C GLN A 213 4.60 8.78 -13.29
N ASN A 214 5.31 7.69 -13.55
CA ASN A 214 5.30 6.88 -14.75
C ASN A 214 3.98 6.17 -15.04
N ALA A 215 3.20 5.67 -14.06
CA ALA A 215 2.01 4.89 -14.42
C ALA A 215 0.93 5.76 -15.11
N LEU A 216 0.55 6.87 -14.48
CA LEU A 216 -0.39 7.83 -15.08
C LEU A 216 0.22 8.52 -16.31
N GLN A 217 1.51 8.86 -16.27
CA GLN A 217 2.20 9.42 -17.44
C GLN A 217 2.28 8.44 -18.62
N PHE A 218 2.46 7.15 -18.38
CA PHE A 218 2.52 6.14 -19.44
C PHE A 218 1.13 5.88 -20.03
N ILE A 219 0.08 5.89 -19.19
CA ILE A 219 -1.30 5.65 -19.62
C ILE A 219 -1.87 6.88 -20.34
N LEU A 220 -1.74 8.07 -19.75
CA LEU A 220 -2.37 9.30 -20.25
C LEU A 220 -1.43 10.18 -21.07
N GLY A 221 -0.10 10.07 -20.88
CA GLY A 221 0.88 10.91 -21.56
C GLY A 221 0.79 10.83 -23.08
N PRO A 222 0.76 9.65 -23.71
CA PRO A 222 0.63 9.54 -25.17
C PRO A 222 -0.67 10.17 -25.71
N LEU A 223 -1.76 10.11 -24.94
CA LEU A 223 -3.03 10.74 -25.31
C LEU A 223 -2.96 12.26 -25.20
N ILE A 224 -2.35 12.77 -24.12
CA ILE A 224 -2.15 14.20 -23.89
C ILE A 224 -1.21 14.79 -24.95
N GLU A 225 -0.12 14.10 -25.29
CA GLU A 225 0.80 14.49 -26.36
C GLU A 225 0.11 14.50 -27.72
N LYS A 226 -0.75 13.52 -28.01
CA LYS A 226 -1.55 13.49 -29.25
C LYS A 226 -2.48 14.69 -29.36
N ILE A 227 -3.13 15.09 -28.27
CA ILE A 227 -3.98 16.30 -28.24
C ILE A 227 -3.13 17.57 -28.40
N LEU A 228 -2.00 17.65 -27.70
CA LEU A 228 -1.10 18.81 -27.78
C LEU A 228 -0.45 18.98 -29.16
N ALA A 229 -0.21 17.88 -29.86
CA ALA A 229 0.35 17.91 -31.22
C ALA A 229 -0.65 18.45 -32.26
N ASP A 230 -1.95 18.28 -32.00
CA ASP A 230 -2.99 18.74 -32.91
C ASP A 230 -3.40 20.19 -32.59
N LYS A 231 -2.75 21.12 -33.29
CA LYS A 231 -2.97 22.56 -33.16
C LYS A 231 -4.35 23.04 -33.62
N HIS A 232 -5.13 22.18 -34.29
CA HIS A 232 -6.42 22.54 -34.87
C HIS A 232 -7.62 21.98 -34.10
N ILE A 233 -7.39 21.25 -32.99
CA ILE A 233 -8.47 20.77 -32.14
C ILE A 233 -9.14 21.96 -31.43
N THR A 234 -10.40 22.20 -31.78
CA THR A 234 -11.30 23.09 -31.05
C THR A 234 -12.36 22.25 -30.35
N ILE A 235 -12.30 22.20 -29.01
CA ILE A 235 -13.29 21.51 -28.16
C ILE A 235 -14.13 22.55 -27.41
N ASP A 236 -14.49 23.64 -28.10
CA ASP A 236 -15.41 24.62 -27.52
C ASP A 236 -16.84 24.13 -27.70
N THR A 237 -17.57 23.96 -26.59
CA THR A 237 -18.99 23.56 -26.59
C THR A 237 -19.94 24.75 -26.44
N ASN A 238 -19.40 25.97 -26.32
CA ASN A 238 -20.20 27.19 -26.16
C ASN A 238 -20.43 27.88 -27.52
N PRO A 239 -21.68 27.96 -28.03
CA PRO A 239 -22.01 28.56 -29.33
C PRO A 239 -21.53 30.01 -29.48
N VAL A 240 -21.57 30.80 -28.40
CA VAL A 240 -21.15 32.21 -28.43
C VAL A 240 -19.62 32.33 -28.57
N SER A 241 -18.86 31.42 -27.94
CA SER A 241 -17.39 31.35 -28.10
C SER A 241 -17.03 31.01 -29.55
N ILE A 242 -17.71 30.01 -30.13
CA ILE A 242 -17.51 29.57 -31.52
C ILE A 242 -17.82 30.70 -32.50
N TYR A 243 -18.94 31.42 -32.30
CA TYR A 243 -19.29 32.57 -33.12
C TYR A 243 -18.24 33.67 -33.07
N ASN A 244 -17.74 34.01 -31.87
CA ASN A 244 -16.69 35.01 -31.72
C ASN A 244 -15.36 34.57 -32.35
N GLN A 245 -14.97 33.30 -32.21
CA GLN A 245 -13.79 32.74 -32.89
C GLN A 245 -13.95 32.77 -34.41
N TRP A 246 -15.12 32.43 -34.93
CA TRP A 246 -15.41 32.48 -36.36
C TRP A 246 -15.31 33.91 -36.90
N ARG A 247 -15.91 34.88 -36.21
CA ARG A 247 -15.81 36.30 -36.56
C ARG A 247 -14.36 36.79 -36.55
N ASN A 248 -13.60 36.49 -35.49
CA ASN A 248 -12.19 36.87 -35.39
C ASN A 248 -11.35 36.22 -36.52
N HIS A 249 -11.68 34.99 -36.91
CA HIS A 249 -11.04 34.31 -38.03
C HIS A 249 -11.36 34.97 -39.38
N GLN A 250 -12.61 35.41 -39.58
CA GLN A 250 -12.98 36.18 -40.77
C GLN A 250 -12.27 37.52 -40.84
N GLU A 251 -12.19 38.26 -39.72
CA GLU A 251 -11.47 39.55 -39.64
C GLU A 251 -9.97 39.39 -39.93
N THR A 252 -9.35 38.34 -39.40
CA THR A 252 -7.93 38.04 -39.64
C THR A 252 -7.67 37.68 -41.10
N THR A 253 -8.60 36.96 -41.75
CA THR A 253 -8.44 36.48 -43.13
C THR A 253 -8.74 37.57 -44.16
N THR A 254 -9.75 38.42 -43.90
CA THR A 254 -10.17 39.49 -44.83
C THR A 254 -9.51 40.84 -44.55
N GLY A 255 -8.90 41.04 -43.37
CA GLY A 255 -8.26 42.30 -42.98
C GLY A 255 -9.24 43.47 -42.80
N LYS A 256 -10.55 43.19 -42.79
CA LYS A 256 -11.63 44.17 -42.62
C LYS A 256 -12.48 43.76 -41.41
N VAL A 257 -13.09 44.74 -40.75
CA VAL A 257 -14.03 44.49 -39.65
C VAL A 257 -15.22 43.69 -40.19
N SER A 258 -15.58 42.59 -39.52
CA SER A 258 -16.68 41.74 -39.98
C SER A 258 -18.01 42.49 -39.94
N GLU A 259 -18.89 42.22 -40.90
CA GLU A 259 -20.27 42.76 -40.94
C GLU A 259 -21.19 42.12 -39.88
N LEU A 260 -20.68 41.12 -39.16
CA LEU A 260 -21.38 40.35 -38.15
C LEU A 260 -21.51 41.13 -36.82
N PRO A 261 -22.70 41.17 -36.19
CA PRO A 261 -22.93 41.95 -34.98
C PRO A 261 -22.05 41.49 -33.79
N PRO A 262 -21.50 42.43 -33.00
CA PRO A 262 -20.78 42.10 -31.78
C PRO A 262 -21.70 41.82 -30.60
N GLY A 263 -21.49 40.66 -29.94
CA GLY A 263 -22.21 40.28 -28.73
C GLY A 263 -23.59 39.68 -29.02
N VAL A 264 -23.61 38.38 -29.32
CA VAL A 264 -24.79 37.65 -29.78
C VAL A 264 -25.28 36.69 -28.70
N THR A 265 -26.59 36.50 -28.56
CA THR A 265 -27.17 35.51 -27.63
C THR A 265 -26.95 34.08 -28.15
N GLN A 266 -27.04 33.07 -27.28
CA GLN A 266 -26.86 31.66 -27.70
C GLN A 266 -27.81 31.26 -28.84
N GLU A 267 -29.06 31.70 -28.80
CA GLU A 267 -30.07 31.39 -29.81
C GLU A 267 -29.75 32.02 -31.17
N GLN A 268 -29.28 33.26 -31.17
CA GLN A 268 -28.89 33.96 -32.39
C GLN A 268 -27.58 33.39 -32.96
N ALA A 269 -26.64 32.95 -32.11
CA ALA A 269 -25.40 32.29 -32.54
C ALA A 269 -25.68 30.93 -33.19
N LEU A 270 -26.66 30.18 -32.68
CA LEU A 270 -27.13 28.92 -33.26
C LEU A 270 -27.93 29.12 -34.55
N GLY A 271 -28.36 30.34 -34.90
CA GLY A 271 -29.01 30.62 -36.18
C GLY A 271 -28.08 30.52 -37.40
N TYR A 272 -26.75 30.56 -37.19
CA TYR A 272 -25.77 30.48 -38.26
C TYR A 272 -25.34 29.03 -38.53
N GLN A 273 -25.47 28.58 -39.77
CA GLN A 273 -25.11 27.21 -40.19
C GLN A 273 -23.64 26.88 -39.89
N GLU A 274 -22.72 27.82 -40.14
CA GLU A 274 -21.29 27.65 -39.87
C GLU A 274 -20.99 27.40 -38.37
N VAL A 275 -21.76 28.01 -37.46
CA VAL A 275 -21.61 27.81 -36.01
C VAL A 275 -22.16 26.44 -35.60
N GLN A 276 -23.28 26.00 -36.21
CA GLN A 276 -23.83 24.67 -35.98
C GLN A 276 -22.88 23.56 -36.46
N ASP A 277 -22.29 23.71 -37.65
CA ASP A 277 -21.38 22.73 -38.23
C ASP A 277 -20.09 22.61 -37.41
N ARG A 278 -19.53 23.76 -36.96
CA ARG A 278 -18.36 23.78 -36.06
C ARG A 278 -18.68 23.18 -34.70
N LEU A 279 -19.85 23.47 -34.13
CA LEU A 279 -20.29 22.88 -32.85
C LEU A 279 -20.49 21.37 -32.97
N ALA A 280 -21.14 20.88 -34.03
CA ALA A 280 -21.33 19.45 -34.26
C ALA A 280 -19.99 18.72 -34.42
N THR A 281 -19.04 19.32 -35.14
CA THR A 281 -17.68 18.81 -35.28
C THR A 281 -16.94 18.78 -33.94
N ALA A 282 -17.05 19.84 -33.13
CA ALA A 282 -16.44 19.93 -31.80
C ALA A 282 -17.01 18.87 -30.84
N ILE A 283 -18.34 18.65 -30.82
CA ILE A 283 -18.99 17.62 -30.01
C ILE A 283 -18.53 16.23 -30.42
N LYS A 284 -18.51 15.93 -31.72
CA LYS A 284 -18.05 14.62 -32.22
C LYS A 284 -16.59 14.37 -31.87
N THR A 285 -15.76 15.41 -31.93
CA THR A 285 -14.34 15.35 -31.55
C THR A 285 -14.18 15.14 -30.05
N LEU A 286 -14.97 15.82 -29.22
CA LEU A 286 -15.02 15.64 -27.77
C LEU A 286 -15.42 14.22 -27.41
N GLU A 287 -16.48 13.69 -28.02
CA GLU A 287 -16.97 12.33 -27.78
C GLU A 287 -15.91 11.30 -28.16
N THR A 288 -15.32 11.43 -29.35
CA THR A 288 -14.26 10.52 -29.81
C THR A 288 -13.04 10.56 -28.88
N THR A 289 -12.66 11.74 -28.42
CA THR A 289 -11.51 11.93 -27.52
C THR A 289 -11.81 11.37 -26.12
N THR A 290 -12.97 11.69 -25.54
CA THR A 290 -13.37 11.18 -24.23
C THR A 290 -13.52 9.65 -24.22
N LEU A 291 -14.04 9.06 -25.30
CA LEU A 291 -14.08 7.61 -25.47
C LEU A 291 -12.67 7.00 -25.55
N GLN A 292 -11.73 7.62 -26.27
CA GLN A 292 -10.34 7.17 -26.31
C GLN A 292 -9.68 7.20 -24.92
N PHE A 293 -9.92 8.26 -24.14
CA PHE A 293 -9.44 8.36 -22.76
C PHE A 293 -10.06 7.28 -21.87
N LEU A 294 -11.38 7.12 -21.93
CA LEU A 294 -12.10 6.13 -21.12
C LEU A 294 -11.64 4.70 -21.44
N GLN A 295 -11.49 4.38 -22.73
CA GLN A 295 -11.01 3.09 -23.18
C GLN A 295 -9.60 2.82 -22.65
N LYS A 296 -8.67 3.78 -22.77
CA LYS A 296 -7.30 3.62 -22.24
C LYS A 296 -7.24 3.49 -20.73
N ILE A 297 -8.09 4.22 -19.99
CA ILE A 297 -8.21 4.07 -18.53
C ILE A 297 -8.76 2.69 -18.16
N THR A 298 -9.74 2.18 -18.91
CA THR A 298 -10.37 0.88 -18.66
C THR A 298 -9.42 -0.28 -18.97
N GLU A 299 -8.68 -0.21 -20.09
CA GLU A 299 -7.67 -1.21 -20.49
C GLU A 299 -6.48 -1.22 -19.54
N SER A 300 -6.11 -0.07 -18.98
CA SER A 300 -4.99 0.07 -18.04
C SER A 300 -5.32 -0.34 -16.60
N LYS A 301 -6.50 -0.92 -16.34
CA LYS A 301 -6.87 -1.43 -15.01
C LYS A 301 -5.82 -2.39 -14.42
N GLN A 302 -5.12 -3.15 -15.26
CA GLN A 302 -4.06 -4.09 -14.86
C GLN A 302 -2.70 -3.43 -14.58
N LEU A 303 -2.51 -2.16 -14.97
CA LEU A 303 -1.28 -1.39 -14.77
C LEU A 303 -1.31 -0.60 -13.46
N PHE A 304 -2.46 -0.52 -12.78
CA PHE A 304 -2.52 0.07 -11.44
C PHE A 304 -1.85 -0.86 -10.42
N PRO A 305 -1.00 -0.32 -9.53
CA PRO A 305 -0.30 -1.14 -8.54
C PRO A 305 -1.31 -1.89 -7.65
N TYR A 306 -0.97 -3.13 -7.31
CA TYR A 306 -1.79 -4.13 -6.61
C TYR A 306 -2.42 -3.68 -5.27
N GLY A 307 -2.07 -2.51 -4.74
CA GLY A 307 -2.67 -1.94 -3.52
C GLY A 307 -4.15 -1.52 -3.66
N ASN A 308 -4.74 -1.58 -4.86
CA ASN A 308 -6.16 -1.27 -5.13
C ASN A 308 -7.01 -2.52 -5.44
N SER A 309 -6.49 -3.73 -5.19
CA SER A 309 -7.22 -5.00 -5.39
C SER A 309 -7.72 -5.54 -4.05
#